data_AF-A0A223RWY3-F1
#
_entry.id   AF-A0A223RWY3-F1
#
_cell.length_a   1.000
_cell.length_b   1.000
_cell.length_c   1.000
_cell.angle_alpha   90.00
_cell.angle_beta   90.00
_cell.angle_gamma   90.00
#
_symmetry.space_group_name_H-M   'P 1'
#
loop_
_entity.id
_entity.type
_entity.pdbx_description
1 polymer ?
#
loop_
_entity_poly.entity_id
_entity_poly.type
_entity_poly.pdbx_seq_one_letter_code
_entity_poly.pdbx_strand_id
1 'polypeptide(L)' 'MSALSLPERPGPEPLTRGPIPHGQLDQTAPTHLQEELWGRMRSLPGVYVAPTHVPYPEARAVHLAPEFGTGPRTRS' A
#
# COMPACT_ATOMS: atom_id res chain seq x y z
N MET A 1 3.74 27.68 8.38
CA MET A 1 3.19 26.38 7.93
C MET A 1 1.69 26.42 8.16
N SER A 2 0.89 26.51 7.10
CA SER A 2 -0.56 26.52 7.26
C SER A 2 -1.02 25.09 7.54
N ALA A 3 -1.72 24.87 8.65
CA ALA A 3 -2.29 23.56 8.94
C ALA A 3 -3.31 23.22 7.85
N LEU A 4 -3.14 22.07 7.19
CA LEU A 4 -4.17 21.54 6.30
C LEU A 4 -5.38 21.15 7.17
N SER A 5 -6.49 21.88 7.02
CA SER A 5 -7.75 21.52 7.66
C SER A 5 -8.31 20.29 6.95
N LEU A 6 -8.03 19.10 7.50
CA LEU A 6 -8.58 17.84 7.00
C LEU A 6 -10.00 17.62 7.55
N PRO A 7 -10.91 17.03 6.76
CA PRO A 7 -12.25 16.70 7.23
C PRO A 7 -12.20 15.65 8.34
N GLU A 8 -13.17 15.70 9.25
CA GLU A 8 -13.36 14.67 10.26
C GLU A 8 -13.77 13.35 9.59
N ARG A 9 -13.12 12.25 9.97
CA ARG A 9 -13.42 10.93 9.42
C ARG A 9 -14.75 10.45 9.99
N PRO A 10 -15.75 10.12 9.16
CA PRO A 10 -16.99 9.55 9.66
C PRO A 10 -16.80 8.10 10.12
N GLY A 11 -17.60 7.67 11.10
CA GLY A 11 -17.72 6.28 11.51
C GLY A 11 -16.76 5.83 12.61
N PRO A 12 -16.91 4.58 13.09
CA PRO A 12 -16.13 4.04 14.20
C PRO A 12 -14.66 3.85 13.82
N GLU A 13 -13.79 3.79 14.82
CA GLU A 13 -12.38 3.38 14.65
C GLU A 13 -12.31 1.99 13.98
N PRO A 14 -11.37 1.78 13.03
CA PRO A 14 -11.20 0.46 12.43
C PRO A 14 -10.67 -0.55 13.45
N LEU A 15 -11.11 -1.78 13.30
CA LEU A 15 -10.56 -2.92 14.02
C LEU A 15 -9.16 -3.25 13.46
N THR A 16 -8.17 -3.32 14.34
CA THR A 16 -6.77 -3.59 13.97
C THR A 16 -6.18 -4.79 14.72
N ARG A 17 -5.17 -5.41 14.13
CA ARG A 17 -4.25 -6.38 14.76
C ARG A 17 -2.85 -5.75 14.84
N GLY A 18 -2.08 -6.06 15.87
CA GLY A 18 -0.73 -5.52 16.08
C GLY A 18 -0.20 -5.86 17.47
N PRO A 19 1.05 -5.48 17.82
CA PRO A 19 1.85 -4.41 17.19
C PRO A 19 2.63 -4.84 15.94
N ILE A 20 3.04 -6.10 15.82
CA ILE A 20 3.75 -6.63 14.64
C ILE A 20 3.27 -8.07 14.35
N PRO A 21 2.82 -8.35 13.11
CA PRO A 21 2.55 -7.38 12.07
C PRO A 21 1.31 -6.55 12.41
N HIS A 22 1.36 -5.24 12.13
CA HIS A 22 0.19 -4.38 12.21
C HIS A 22 -0.71 -4.61 10.98
N GLY A 23 -2.03 -4.67 11.16
CA GLY A 23 -2.98 -4.81 10.07
C GLY A 23 -4.38 -4.32 10.42
N GLN A 24 -5.13 -3.87 9.42
CA GLN A 24 -6.53 -3.47 9.56
C GLN A 24 -7.44 -4.63 9.15
N LEU A 25 -8.41 -4.98 9.99
CA LEU A 25 -9.27 -6.17 9.84
C LEU A 25 -10.64 -5.85 9.24
N ASP A 26 -11.13 -4.62 9.38
CA ASP A 26 -12.39 -4.15 8.83
C ASP A 26 -12.21 -2.82 8.09
N GLN A 27 -13.30 -2.25 7.56
CA GLN A 27 -13.26 -0.98 6.80
C GLN A 27 -12.24 -1.01 5.63
N THR A 28 -11.97 -2.20 5.10
CA THR A 28 -11.12 -2.41 3.91
C THR A 28 -11.96 -2.25 2.64
N ALA A 29 -11.31 -1.87 1.54
CA ALA A 29 -12.00 -1.70 0.27
C ALA A 29 -12.64 -3.03 -0.19
N PRO A 30 -13.80 -3.02 -0.86
CA PRO A 30 -14.38 -4.21 -1.48
C PRO A 30 -13.40 -4.93 -2.43
N THR A 31 -13.46 -6.26 -2.49
CA THR A 31 -12.53 -7.09 -3.27
C THR A 31 -12.38 -6.66 -4.72
N HIS A 32 -13.46 -6.28 -5.40
CA HIS A 32 -13.39 -5.86 -6.80
C HIS A 32 -12.52 -4.61 -7.01
N LEU A 33 -12.54 -3.65 -6.07
CA LEU A 33 -11.67 -2.47 -6.12
C LEU A 33 -10.22 -2.84 -5.83
N GLN A 34 -9.98 -3.78 -4.93
CA GLN A 34 -8.63 -4.28 -4.66
C GLN A 34 -8.03 -4.95 -5.89
N GLU A 35 -8.80 -5.78 -6.60
CA GLU A 35 -8.35 -6.46 -7.81
C GLU A 35 -8.17 -5.49 -8.99
N GLU A 36 -9.03 -4.48 -9.12
CA GLU A 36 -8.86 -3.43 -10.12
C GLU A 36 -7.58 -2.63 -9.87
N LEU A 37 -7.36 -2.21 -8.61
CA LEU A 37 -6.12 -1.52 -8.21
C LEU A 37 -4.90 -2.40 -8.47
N TRP A 38 -4.97 -3.69 -8.12
CA TRP A 38 -3.91 -4.66 -8.40
C TRP A 38 -3.59 -4.73 -9.89
N GLY A 39 -4.62 -4.83 -10.74
CA GLY A 39 -4.51 -4.82 -12.19
C GLY A 39 -3.82 -3.56 -12.72
N ARG A 40 -4.20 -2.39 -12.21
CA ARG A 40 -3.57 -1.11 -12.57
C ARG A 40 -2.10 -1.07 -12.14
N MET A 41 -1.78 -1.44 -10.91
CA MET A 41 -0.39 -1.44 -10.40
C MET A 41 0.53 -2.31 -11.23
N ARG A 42 0.13 -3.56 -11.54
CA ARG A 42 0.95 -4.48 -12.33
C ARG A 42 1.09 -4.11 -13.81
N SER A 43 0.29 -3.15 -14.30
CA SER A 43 0.35 -2.66 -15.68
C SER A 43 1.30 -1.49 -15.86
N LEU A 44 1.79 -0.90 -14.77
CA LEU A 44 2.70 0.23 -14.82
C LEU A 44 4.06 -0.18 -15.43
N PRO A 45 4.64 0.65 -16.32
CA PRO A 45 5.99 0.42 -16.83
C PRO A 45 7.00 0.27 -15.70
N GLY A 46 7.90 -0.72 -15.83
CA GLY A 46 8.91 -1.01 -14.82
C GLY A 46 8.39 -1.73 -13.58
N VAL A 47 7.09 -2.06 -13.49
CA VAL A 47 6.54 -2.82 -12.38
C VAL A 47 6.48 -4.31 -12.72
N TYR A 48 6.98 -5.16 -11.80
CA TYR A 48 6.90 -6.62 -11.91
C TYR A 48 6.42 -7.25 -10.60
N VAL A 49 5.91 -8.49 -10.69
CA VAL A 49 5.46 -9.26 -9.52
C VAL A 49 6.54 -10.24 -9.12
N ALA A 50 6.88 -10.28 -7.83
CA ALA A 50 7.78 -11.26 -7.24
C ALA A 50 7.38 -11.53 -5.78
N PRO A 51 7.94 -12.56 -5.12
CA PRO A 51 7.61 -12.89 -3.73
C PRO A 51 7.71 -11.69 -2.80
N THR A 52 6.81 -11.65 -1.82
CA THR A 52 6.81 -10.65 -0.76
C THR A 52 7.82 -11.02 0.33
N HIS A 53 8.45 -10.02 0.93
CA HIS A 53 9.26 -10.20 2.15
C HIS A 53 8.40 -10.16 3.42
N VAL A 54 7.11 -9.83 3.30
CA VAL A 54 6.16 -9.82 4.40
C VAL A 54 5.65 -11.26 4.61
N PRO A 55 5.78 -11.84 5.82
CA PRO A 55 5.42 -13.23 6.10
C PRO A 55 3.91 -13.41 6.29
N TYR A 56 3.11 -13.05 5.29
CA TYR A 56 1.68 -13.31 5.23
C TYR A 56 1.31 -14.12 3.99
N PRO A 57 0.57 -15.23 4.13
CA PRO A 57 0.17 -16.08 3.01
C PRO A 57 -0.57 -15.32 1.91
N GLU A 58 -1.42 -14.37 2.30
CA GLU A 58 -2.25 -13.56 1.41
C GLU A 58 -1.53 -12.31 0.85
N ALA A 59 -0.32 -12.01 1.33
CA ALA A 59 0.38 -10.80 0.92
C ALA A 59 0.89 -10.92 -0.52
N ARG A 60 0.62 -9.86 -1.30
CA ARG A 60 1.07 -9.69 -2.68
C ARG A 60 2.02 -8.50 -2.75
N ALA A 61 3.06 -8.60 -3.57
CA ALA A 61 4.03 -7.53 -3.77
C ALA A 61 4.22 -7.21 -5.24
N VAL A 62 4.34 -5.92 -5.52
CA VAL A 62 4.88 -5.39 -6.76
C VAL A 62 6.25 -4.79 -6.48
N HIS A 63 7.15 -4.94 -7.43
CA HIS A 63 8.53 -4.46 -7.37
C HIS A 63 8.75 -3.48 -8.50
N LEU A 64 9.58 -2.47 -8.26
CA LEU A 64 9.97 -1.49 -9.27
C LEU A 64 11.35 -1.86 -9.80
N ALA A 65 11.48 -1.96 -11.13
CA ALA A 65 12.74 -2.24 -11.78
C ALA A 65 13.77 -1.12 -11.47
N PRO A 66 15.06 -1.45 -11.23
CA PRO A 66 16.05 -0.49 -10.74
C PRO A 66 16.18 0.78 -11.59
N GLU A 67 16.02 0.66 -12.91
CA GLU A 67 16.08 1.77 -13.85
C GLU A 67 14.93 2.78 -13.70
N PHE A 68 13.83 2.39 -13.07
CA PHE A 68 12.68 3.27 -12.76
C PHE A 68 12.76 3.87 -11.35
N GLY A 69 13.61 3.32 -10.47
CA GLY A 69 13.74 3.72 -9.07
C GLY A 69 15.03 4.49 -8.80
N THR A 70 15.13 5.76 -9.22
CA THR A 70 16.40 6.51 -9.05
C THR A 70 16.58 7.14 -7.67
N GLY A 71 15.61 7.00 -6.76
CA GLY A 71 15.62 7.65 -5.44
C GLY A 71 15.90 9.16 -5.49
N PRO A 72 15.96 9.85 -4.35
CA PRO A 72 16.60 11.16 -4.27
C PRO A 72 18.12 10.98 -4.44
N ARG A 73 18.78 11.88 -5.18
CA ARG A 73 20.23 11.79 -5.44
C ARG A 73 21.11 11.86 -4.18
N THR A 74 20.58 12.37 -3.07
CA THR A 74 21.17 12.36 -1.71
C THR A 74 20.14 12.94 -0.73
N ARG A 75 20.12 12.47 0.52
CA ARG A 75 19.63 13.30 1.63
C ARG A 75 20.72 14.31 1.96
N SER A 76 20.41 15.60 1.89
CA SER A 76 21.21 16.68 2.51
C SER A 76 21.21 16.54 4.03
#